data_AF-A0A7L7YMF0-F1
#
_entry.id   AF-A0A7L7YMF0-F1
#
_cell.length_a   1.000
_cell.length_b   1.000
_cell.length_c   1.000
_cell.angle_alpha   90.00
_cell.angle_beta   90.00
_cell.angle_gamma   90.00
#
_symmetry.space_group_name_H-M   'P 1'
#
loop_
_entity.id
_entity.type
_entity.pdbx_description
1 polymer ?
#
loop_
_entity_poly.entity_id
_entity_poly.type
_entity_poly.pdbx_seq_one_letter_code
_entity_poly.pdbx_strand_id
1 'polypeptide(L)' 'TEEQKEHNRELASFRMRVENKIRELKIFKILSYVYRNFQKKYNMRFNIIAGLVNLRHGF' A
#
# COMPACT_ATOMS: atom_id res chain seq x y z
N THR A 1 4.03 3.22 -29.63
CA THR A 1 5.40 2.81 -30.03
C THR A 1 5.86 1.66 -29.17
N GLU A 2 6.81 0.84 -29.62
CA GLU A 2 7.36 -0.27 -28.81
C GLU A 2 7.96 0.23 -27.49
N GLU A 3 8.61 1.40 -27.52
CA GLU A 3 9.14 2.10 -26.35
C GLU A 3 8.06 2.38 -25.27
N GLN A 4 6.85 2.78 -25.69
CA GLN A 4 5.73 2.98 -24.77
C GLN A 4 5.24 1.66 -24.16
N LYS A 5 5.29 0.55 -24.92
CA LYS A 5 4.88 -0.76 -24.40
C LYS A 5 5.86 -1.26 -23.35
N GLU A 6 7.16 -1.09 -23.58
CA GLU A 6 8.21 -1.46 -22.63
C GLU A 6 8.10 -0.63 -21.35
N HIS A 7 7.97 0.69 -21.47
CA HIS A 7 7.73 1.57 -20.33
C HIS A 7 6.48 1.17 -19.52
N ASN A 8 5.37 0.90 -20.21
CA ASN A 8 4.13 0.46 -19.55
C ASN A 8 4.28 -0.89 -18.84
N ARG A 9 5.09 -1.81 -19.36
CA ARG A 9 5.37 -3.11 -18.75
C ARG A 9 6.16 -2.95 -17.45
N GLU A 10 7.19 -2.10 -17.44
CA GLU A 10 7.96 -1.78 -16.24
C GLU A 10 7.08 -1.13 -15.17
N LEU A 11 6.28 -0.13 -15.57
CA LEU A 11 5.36 0.56 -14.68
C LEU A 11 4.32 -0.40 -14.08
N ALA A 12 3.77 -1.31 -14.89
CA ALA A 12 2.82 -2.32 -14.42
C ALA A 12 3.46 -3.28 -13.40
N SER A 13 4.70 -3.74 -13.67
CA SER A 13 5.47 -4.58 -12.75
C SER A 13 5.69 -3.90 -11.39
N PHE A 14 6.02 -2.61 -11.40
CA PHE A 14 6.13 -1.82 -10.18
C PHE A 14 4.79 -1.69 -9.44
N ARG A 15 3.71 -1.34 -10.15
CA ARG A 15 2.36 -1.19 -9.58
C ARG A 15 1.86 -2.48 -8.92
N MET A 16 2.07 -3.63 -9.55
CA MET A 16 1.69 -4.92 -8.98
C MET A 16 2.32 -5.17 -7.60
N ARG A 17 3.60 -4.82 -7.42
CA ARG A 17 4.27 -4.94 -6.12
C ARG A 17 3.64 -4.03 -5.06
N VAL A 18 3.30 -2.79 -5.44
CA VAL A 18 2.64 -1.82 -4.56
C VAL A 18 1.22 -2.27 -4.20
N GLU A 19 0.45 -2.73 -5.18
CA GLU A 19 -0.93 -3.22 -4.99
C GLU A 19 -1.00 -4.42 -4.05
N ASN A 20 -0.07 -5.37 -4.17
CA ASN A 20 0.03 -6.49 -3.23
C ASN A 20 0.23 -6.02 -1.79
N LYS A 21 1.06 -4.99 -1.57
CA LYS A 21 1.27 -4.39 -0.25
C LYS A 21 0.01 -3.68 0.25
N ILE A 22 -0.66 -2.92 -0.61
CA ILE A 22 -1.92 -2.24 -0.28
C ILE A 22 -2.99 -3.27 0.10
N ARG A 23 -3.05 -4.41 -0.59
CA ARG A 23 -3.97 -5.51 -0.24
C ARG A 23 -3.71 -6.03 1.17
N GLU A 24 -2.45 -6.22 1.56
CA GLU A 24 -2.10 -6.61 2.93
C GLU A 24 -2.49 -5.55 3.96
N LEU A 25 -2.29 -4.27 3.65
CA LEU A 25 -2.73 -3.16 4.53
C LEU A 25 -4.26 -3.15 4.69
N LYS A 26 -5.02 -3.47 3.64
CA LYS A 26 -6.49 -3.52 3.68
C LYS A 26 -7.05 -4.72 4.47
N ILE A 27 -6.24 -5.70 4.89
CA ILE A 27 -6.68 -6.75 5.82
C ILE A 27 -7.02 -6.13 7.18
N PHE A 28 -6.32 -5.06 7.56
CA PHE A 28 -6.57 -4.37 8.82
C PHE A 28 -7.90 -3.60 8.70
N LYS A 29 -8.92 -4.05 9.44
CA LYS A 29 -10.27 -3.44 9.45
C LYS A 29 -10.24 -1.92 9.66
N ILE A 30 -9.29 -1.45 10.46
CA ILE A 30 -9.10 -0.01 10.72
C ILE A 30 -8.72 0.82 9.49
N LEU A 31 -8.10 0.18 8.48
CA LEU A 31 -7.76 0.77 7.18
C LEU A 31 -8.77 0.41 6.09
N SER A 32 -9.53 -0.68 6.25
CA SER A 32 -10.50 -1.14 5.24
C SER A 32 -11.86 -0.44 5.32
N TYR A 33 -12.29 -0.06 6.53
CA TYR A 33 -13.56 0.62 6.74
C TYR A 33 -13.42 2.14 6.62
N VAL A 34 -14.50 2.79 6.20
CA VAL A 34 -14.60 4.27 6.22
C VAL A 34 -14.32 4.74 7.65
N TYR A 35 -13.23 5.48 7.82
CA TYR A 35 -12.75 5.92 9.11
C TYR A 35 -13.68 7.02 9.65
N ARG A 36 -14.47 6.71 10.69
CA ARG A 36 -15.49 7.62 11.25
C ARG A 36 -15.03 8.45 12.46
N ASN A 37 -13.79 8.32 12.91
CA ASN A 37 -13.28 9.01 14.10
C ASN A 37 -12.16 10.02 13.77
N PHE A 38 -11.87 10.92 14.73
CA PHE A 38 -11.01 12.11 14.58
C PHE A 38 -9.67 11.84 13.85
N GLN A 39 -9.44 12.56 12.74
CA GLN A 39 -8.32 12.42 11.80
C GLN A 39 -6.92 12.39 12.45
N LYS A 40 -6.72 13.06 13.60
CA LYS A 40 -5.38 13.21 14.21
C LYS A 40 -4.68 11.90 14.57
N LYS A 41 -5.41 10.81 14.86
CA LYS A 41 -4.79 9.49 15.19
C LYS A 41 -4.73 8.52 14.01
N TYR A 42 -5.36 8.84 12.88
CA TYR A 42 -5.39 7.95 11.72
C TYR A 42 -3.99 7.73 11.15
N ASN A 43 -3.26 8.82 10.92
CA ASN A 43 -1.91 8.76 10.35
C ASN A 43 -0.95 7.95 11.23
N MET A 44 -1.01 8.10 12.56
CA MET A 44 -0.18 7.28 13.46
C MET A 44 -0.49 5.79 13.34
N ARG A 45 -1.78 5.41 13.32
CA ARG A 45 -2.20 4.01 13.17
C ARG A 45 -1.78 3.44 11.82
N PHE A 46 -1.94 4.22 10.76
CA PHE A 46 -1.48 3.87 9.43
C PHE A 46 0.04 3.65 9.41
N ASN A 47 0.82 4.58 9.96
CA ASN A 47 2.28 4.49 9.99
C ASN A 47 2.77 3.26 10.76
N ILE A 48 2.16 2.94 11.90
CA ILE A 48 2.49 1.73 12.67
C ILE A 48 2.22 0.47 11.85
N ILE A 49 1.04 0.37 11.23
CA ILE A 49 0.66 -0.79 10.42
C ILE A 49 1.57 -0.92 9.19
N ALA A 50 1.87 0.20 8.52
CA ALA A 50 2.80 0.24 7.39
C ALA A 50 4.21 -0.22 7.81
N GLY A 51 4.70 0.23 8.97
CA GLY A 51 5.96 -0.21 9.53
C GLY A 51 6.00 -1.73 9.78
N LEU A 52 4.94 -2.30 10.37
CA LEU A 52 4.84 -3.75 10.59
C LEU A 52 4.84 -4.54 9.28
N VAL A 53 4.10 -4.07 8.27
CA VAL A 53 4.08 -4.70 6.94
C VAL A 53 5.44 -4.59 6.27
N ASN A 54 6.13 -3.45 6.37
CA ASN A 54 7.46 -3.28 5.81
C ASN A 54 8.49 -4.21 6.48
N LEU A 55 8.50 -4.28 7.82
CA LEU A 55 9.37 -5.18 8.58
C LEU A 55 9.20 -6.65 8.19
N ARG A 56 7.95 -7.11 8.00
CA ARG A 56 7.67 -8.49 7.56
C ARG A 56 8.32 -8.82 6.22
N HIS A 57 8.48 -7.83 5.36
CA HIS A 57 9.00 -7.99 4.00
C HIS A 57 10.46 -7.56 3.86
N GLY A 58 11.14 -7.20 4.96
CA GLY A 58 12.57 -6.85 4.95
C GLY A 58 12.90 -5.51 4.31
N PHE A 59 11.98 -4.54 4.37
CA PHE A 59 12.23 -3.14 3.99
C PHE A 59 12.73 -2.32 5.16
#